data_AF-A0A0A2J8Q1-F1
#
_entry.id   AF-A0A0A2J8Q1-F1
#
_cell.length_a   1.000
_cell.length_b   1.000
_cell.length_c   1.000
_cell.angle_alpha   90.00
_cell.angle_beta   90.00
_cell.angle_gamma   90.00
#
_symmetry.space_group_name_H-M   'P 1'
#
loop_
_entity.id
_entity.type
_entity.pdbx_description
1 polymer ?
#
loop_
_entity_poly.entity_id
_entity_poly.type
_entity_poly.pdbx_seq_one_letter_code
_entity_poly.pdbx_strand_id
1 'polypeptide(L)'
;MASSAQDETDSGTVTPSRDYPLATRLLETRLFHQYMTSTSHTLSQDGLSAHHLSMTIPRMAASCPYLLDSIHAFSALHLASVETDNRASWLNHAVRYQSQACAGLSKVLPEISPPDYEPAFVSSIIIMLFAMGSRVLYLETRPLDPLSVVLEARTLMSGPAMLLSRIIEAGVDSQLDGWLCAPNTQETFETMENDEYGYPSF
;
A
#
# COMPACT_ATOMS: atom_id res chain seq x y z
N MET A 1 -5.07 1.89 -73.62
CA MET A 1 -4.22 0.77 -73.14
C MET A 1 -3.68 1.18 -71.79
N ALA A 2 -4.13 0.50 -70.74
CA ALA A 2 -3.70 0.69 -69.36
C ALA A 2 -2.35 -0.01 -69.12
N SER A 3 -1.51 0.54 -68.24
CA SER A 3 -0.45 -0.22 -67.56
C SER A 3 -0.26 0.31 -66.15
N SER A 4 -0.54 -0.58 -65.20
CA SER A 4 -0.42 -0.46 -63.75
C SER A 4 1.01 -0.68 -63.25
N ALA A 5 1.32 -0.16 -62.05
CA ALA A 5 2.01 -0.81 -60.92
C ALA A 5 2.26 0.27 -59.85
N GLN A 6 1.43 0.39 -58.79
CA GLN A 6 1.54 -0.27 -57.46
C GLN A 6 2.87 0.06 -56.77
N ASP A 7 2.91 1.01 -55.83
CA ASP A 7 2.42 0.95 -54.43
C ASP A 7 3.31 0.04 -53.57
N GLU A 8 4.40 0.62 -53.05
CA GLU A 8 5.12 0.12 -51.88
C GLU A 8 4.77 1.01 -50.69
N THR A 9 3.67 0.67 -50.05
CA THR A 9 3.35 1.11 -48.70
C THR A 9 4.21 0.28 -47.73
N ASP A 10 5.29 0.87 -47.24
CA ASP A 10 6.06 0.37 -46.09
C ASP A 10 5.19 0.43 -44.83
N SER A 11 4.40 -0.62 -44.63
CA SER A 11 3.60 -0.82 -43.43
C SER A 11 4.52 -1.33 -42.32
N GLY A 12 5.19 -0.39 -41.66
CA GLY A 12 5.89 -0.60 -40.40
C GLY A 12 4.94 -1.18 -39.36
N THR A 13 4.90 -2.50 -39.29
CA THR A 13 4.13 -3.24 -38.29
C THR A 13 4.88 -3.11 -36.97
N VAL A 14 4.56 -2.06 -36.20
CA VAL A 14 4.99 -1.94 -34.81
C VAL A 14 4.30 -3.06 -34.04
N THR A 15 5.03 -4.16 -33.84
CA THR A 15 4.63 -5.20 -32.90
C THR A 15 4.71 -4.59 -31.49
N PRO A 16 3.61 -4.55 -30.71
CA PRO A 16 3.70 -4.09 -29.33
C PRO A 16 4.59 -5.06 -28.54
N SER A 17 5.72 -4.55 -28.05
CA SER A 17 6.76 -5.34 -27.38
C SER A 17 6.21 -6.12 -26.19
N ARG A 18 6.26 -7.46 -26.29
CA ARG A 18 5.87 -8.43 -25.25
C ARG A 18 6.64 -8.29 -23.94
N ASP A 19 7.71 -7.50 -23.93
CA ASP A 19 8.61 -7.30 -22.78
C ASP A 19 8.08 -6.27 -21.78
N TYR A 20 7.28 -5.29 -22.23
CA TYR A 20 6.71 -4.26 -21.36
C TYR A 20 5.74 -4.83 -20.30
N PRO A 21 4.88 -5.81 -20.64
CA PRO A 21 4.09 -6.55 -19.65
C PRO A 21 4.93 -7.33 -18.64
N LEU A 22 6.07 -7.93 -19.06
CA LEU A 22 6.91 -8.72 -18.16
C LEU A 22 7.64 -7.83 -17.14
N ALA A 23 8.23 -6.73 -17.60
CA ALA A 23 8.91 -5.77 -16.73
C ALA A 23 7.96 -5.19 -15.67
N THR A 24 6.72 -4.85 -16.08
CA THR A 24 5.69 -4.35 -15.15
C THR A 24 5.32 -5.39 -14.10
N ARG A 25 5.09 -6.64 -14.51
CA ARG A 25 4.76 -7.74 -13.59
C ARG A 25 5.89 -8.03 -12.59
N LEU A 26 7.15 -7.97 -13.04
CA LEU A 26 8.31 -8.16 -12.16
C LEU A 26 8.44 -7.02 -11.15
N LEU A 27 8.21 -5.78 -11.59
CA LEU A 27 8.18 -4.61 -10.71
C LEU A 27 7.09 -4.76 -9.64
N GLU A 28 5.86 -5.09 -10.04
CA GLU A 28 4.73 -5.26 -9.12
C GLU A 28 4.98 -6.40 -8.14
N THR A 29 5.52 -7.52 -8.61
CA THR A 29 5.92 -8.64 -7.75
C THR A 29 6.98 -8.21 -6.72
N ARG A 30 7.99 -7.42 -7.13
CA ARG A 30 9.01 -6.88 -6.23
C ARG A 30 8.40 -5.94 -5.20
N LEU A 31 7.51 -5.04 -5.61
CA LEU A 31 6.87 -4.08 -4.71
C LEU A 31 5.96 -4.78 -3.69
N PHE A 32 5.19 -5.78 -4.13
CA PHE A 32 4.36 -6.59 -3.24
C PHE A 32 5.22 -7.40 -2.27
N HIS A 33 6.31 -8.02 -2.73
CA HIS A 33 7.27 -8.70 -1.85
C HIS A 33 7.90 -7.74 -0.83
N GLN A 34 8.30 -6.54 -1.25
CA GLN A 34 8.82 -5.50 -0.38
C GLN A 34 7.80 -5.10 0.69
N TYR A 35 6.52 -5.01 0.33
CA TYR A 35 5.46 -4.78 1.30
C TYR A 35 5.45 -5.85 2.39
N MET A 36 5.37 -7.11 1.98
CA MET A 36 5.24 -8.26 2.88
C MET A 36 6.40 -8.41 3.84
N THR A 37 7.62 -8.15 3.36
CA THR A 37 8.87 -8.48 4.08
C THR A 37 9.48 -7.32 4.84
N SER A 38 9.10 -6.08 4.53
CA SER A 38 9.75 -4.90 5.09
C SER A 38 8.77 -3.77 5.40
N THR A 39 7.98 -3.32 4.43
CA THR A 39 7.10 -2.15 4.64
C THR A 39 5.98 -2.41 5.66
N SER A 40 5.43 -3.62 5.71
CA SER A 40 4.43 -4.00 6.71
C SER A 40 5.01 -3.95 8.13
N HIS A 41 6.28 -4.32 8.29
CA HIS A 41 6.95 -4.29 9.59
C HIS A 41 7.17 -2.85 10.07
N THR A 42 7.56 -1.92 9.20
CA THR A 42 7.75 -0.52 9.60
C THR A 42 6.44 0.10 10.07
N LEU A 43 5.31 -0.23 9.42
CA LEU A 43 3.98 0.20 9.84
C LEU A 43 3.53 -0.41 11.18
N SER A 44 3.92 -1.65 11.47
CA SER A 44 3.52 -2.34 12.71
C SER A 44 4.17 -1.76 13.97
N GLN A 45 5.32 -1.09 13.84
CA GLN A 45 5.99 -0.44 14.96
C GLN A 45 5.19 0.75 15.53
N ASP A 46 4.22 1.27 14.77
CA ASP A 46 3.42 2.44 15.12
C ASP A 46 2.04 2.08 15.72
N GLY A 47 1.92 0.90 16.37
CA GLY A 47 0.69 0.47 17.06
C GLY A 47 -0.38 -0.10 16.14
N LEU A 48 -0.02 -0.41 14.89
CA LEU A 48 -0.85 -1.17 13.97
C LEU A 48 -0.60 -2.67 14.11
N SER A 49 -1.65 -3.47 14.01
CA SER A 49 -1.54 -4.92 14.14
C SER A 49 -0.65 -5.53 13.05
N ALA A 50 0.45 -6.15 13.47
CA ALA A 50 1.38 -6.84 12.59
C ALA A 50 0.70 -7.95 11.78
N HIS A 51 -0.26 -8.67 12.39
CA HIS A 51 -1.04 -9.70 11.69
C HIS A 51 -1.88 -9.10 10.55
N HIS A 52 -2.58 -7.99 10.81
CA HIS A 52 -3.38 -7.33 9.77
C HIS A 52 -2.50 -6.83 8.63
N LEU A 53 -1.39 -6.16 8.98
CA LEU A 53 -0.45 -5.60 8.01
C LEU A 53 0.24 -6.66 7.16
N SER A 54 0.65 -7.78 7.77
CA SER A 54 1.39 -8.83 7.07
C SER A 54 0.51 -9.86 6.37
N MET A 55 -0.73 -10.10 6.83
CA MET A 55 -1.58 -11.18 6.31
C MET A 55 -2.92 -10.69 5.75
N THR A 56 -3.70 -9.96 6.55
CA THR A 56 -5.08 -9.56 6.17
C THR A 56 -5.09 -8.61 4.98
N ILE A 57 -4.34 -7.51 5.06
CA ILE A 57 -4.28 -6.49 3.99
C ILE A 57 -3.79 -7.07 2.66
N PRO A 58 -2.67 -7.83 2.60
CA PRO A 58 -2.23 -8.49 1.36
C PRO A 58 -3.26 -9.42 0.75
N ARG A 59 -4.00 -10.17 1.58
CA ARG A 59 -5.08 -11.05 1.12
C ARG A 59 -6.22 -10.25 0.51
N MET A 60 -6.63 -9.15 1.15
CA MET A 60 -7.65 -8.24 0.61
C MET A 60 -7.18 -7.62 -0.71
N ALA A 61 -5.92 -7.18 -0.78
CA ALA A 61 -5.32 -6.56 -1.96
C ALA A 61 -5.30 -7.49 -3.18
N ALA A 62 -5.15 -8.81 -2.98
CA ALA A 62 -5.13 -9.78 -4.06
C ALA A 62 -6.40 -9.78 -4.92
N SER A 63 -7.53 -9.29 -4.38
CA SER A 63 -8.80 -9.15 -5.11
C SER A 63 -9.28 -7.70 -5.26
N CYS A 64 -8.47 -6.73 -4.83
CA CYS A 64 -8.86 -5.33 -4.75
C CYS A 64 -7.81 -4.43 -5.42
N PRO A 65 -8.03 -4.03 -6.70
CA PRO A 65 -7.01 -3.33 -7.49
C PRO A 65 -6.52 -2.02 -6.87
N TYR A 66 -7.42 -1.18 -6.35
CA TYR A 66 -7.04 0.11 -5.78
C TYR A 66 -6.25 -0.05 -4.47
N LEU A 67 -6.54 -1.09 -3.68
CA LEU A 67 -5.77 -1.42 -2.49
C LEU A 67 -4.38 -1.96 -2.87
N LEU A 68 -4.31 -2.82 -3.89
CA LEU A 68 -3.04 -3.32 -4.41
C LEU A 68 -2.15 -2.17 -4.92
N ASP A 69 -2.72 -1.23 -5.68
CA ASP A 69 -2.01 -0.03 -6.12
C ASP A 69 -1.54 0.82 -4.93
N SER A 70 -2.34 0.93 -3.86
CA SER A 70 -1.94 1.65 -2.63
C SER A 70 -0.72 0.98 -1.98
N ILE A 71 -0.71 -0.36 -1.91
CA ILE A 71 0.42 -1.14 -1.39
C ILE A 71 1.68 -0.96 -2.24
N HIS A 72 1.54 -1.00 -3.57
CA HIS A 72 2.67 -0.77 -4.49
C HIS A 72 3.22 0.66 -4.35
N ALA A 73 2.35 1.66 -4.26
CA ALA A 73 2.72 3.05 -4.08
C ALA A 73 3.54 3.25 -2.81
N PHE A 74 3.04 2.73 -1.68
CA PHE A 74 3.69 2.89 -0.39
C PHE A 74 5.00 2.09 -0.29
N SER A 75 5.07 0.92 -0.92
CA SER A 75 6.31 0.13 -0.98
C SER A 75 7.38 0.80 -1.84
N ALA A 76 7.00 1.40 -2.97
CA ALA A 76 7.92 2.19 -3.78
C ALA A 76 8.39 3.45 -3.01
N LEU A 77 7.51 4.08 -2.23
CA LEU A 77 7.89 5.20 -1.37
C LEU A 77 8.89 4.77 -0.28
N HIS A 78 8.67 3.62 0.34
CA HIS A 78 9.61 3.05 1.31
C HIS A 78 10.96 2.75 0.66
N LEU A 79 11.00 2.13 -0.53
CA LEU A 79 12.24 1.93 -1.28
C LEU A 79 12.94 3.25 -1.63
N ALA A 80 12.20 4.31 -1.95
CA ALA A 80 12.78 5.63 -2.19
C ALA A 80 13.51 6.21 -0.96
N SER A 81 13.06 5.84 0.25
CA SER A 81 13.72 6.24 1.50
C SER A 81 14.99 5.43 1.80
N VAL A 82 15.05 4.16 1.37
CA VAL A 82 16.16 3.24 1.66
C VAL A 82 17.22 3.23 0.55
N GLU A 83 16.80 3.17 -0.71
CA GLU A 83 17.66 3.14 -1.90
C GLU A 83 17.85 4.56 -2.46
N THR A 84 18.65 5.38 -1.79
CA THR A 84 18.81 6.81 -2.12
C THR A 84 19.37 7.05 -3.52
N ASP A 85 20.22 6.16 -4.04
CA ASP A 85 20.80 6.27 -5.38
C ASP A 85 19.75 6.18 -6.50
N ASN A 86 18.67 5.43 -6.26
CA ASN A 86 17.56 5.25 -7.21
C ASN A 86 16.28 5.99 -6.78
N ARG A 87 16.37 6.88 -5.79
CA ARG A 87 15.23 7.55 -5.16
C ARG A 87 14.27 8.17 -6.17
N ALA A 88 14.78 8.89 -7.17
CA ALA A 88 13.93 9.57 -8.16
C ALA A 88 13.08 8.58 -8.98
N SER A 89 13.64 7.42 -9.33
CA SER A 89 12.91 6.36 -10.05
C SER A 89 11.85 5.74 -9.15
N TRP A 90 12.18 5.45 -7.88
CA TRP A 90 11.22 4.93 -6.92
C TRP A 90 10.08 5.91 -6.65
N LEU A 91 10.37 7.21 -6.49
CA LEU A 91 9.34 8.25 -6.35
C LEU A 91 8.42 8.33 -7.57
N ASN A 92 8.94 8.14 -8.79
CA ASN A 92 8.12 8.10 -9.99
C ASN A 92 7.12 6.93 -9.96
N HIS A 93 7.60 5.73 -9.62
CA HIS A 93 6.73 4.56 -9.43
C HIS A 93 5.71 4.79 -8.30
N ALA A 94 6.15 5.35 -7.19
CA ALA A 94 5.34 5.65 -6.02
C ALA A 94 4.16 6.58 -6.39
N VAL A 95 4.43 7.70 -7.06
CA VAL A 95 3.41 8.67 -7.51
C VAL A 95 2.47 8.05 -8.56
N ARG A 96 2.99 7.21 -9.46
CA ARG A 96 2.18 6.53 -10.48
C ARG A 96 1.13 5.63 -9.82
N TYR A 97 1.57 4.71 -8.96
CA TYR A 97 0.66 3.79 -8.27
C TYR A 97 -0.27 4.52 -7.31
N GLN A 98 0.19 5.58 -6.63
CA GLN A 98 -0.67 6.42 -5.79
C GLN A 98 -1.83 7.03 -6.59
N SER A 99 -1.52 7.52 -7.79
CA SER A 99 -2.52 8.12 -8.67
C SER A 99 -3.54 7.08 -9.17
N GLN A 100 -3.08 5.86 -9.47
CA GLN A 100 -3.93 4.72 -9.84
C GLN A 100 -4.83 4.30 -8.68
N ALA A 101 -4.28 4.20 -7.46
CA ALA A 101 -5.02 3.91 -6.23
C ALA A 101 -6.14 4.95 -5.98
N CYS A 102 -5.82 6.24 -6.01
CA CYS A 102 -6.80 7.31 -5.84
C CYS A 102 -7.90 7.26 -6.91
N ALA A 103 -7.53 7.05 -8.18
CA ALA A 103 -8.49 6.94 -9.27
C ALA A 103 -9.39 5.70 -9.16
N GLY A 104 -8.82 4.56 -8.74
CA GLY A 104 -9.55 3.32 -8.52
C GLY A 104 -10.53 3.45 -7.36
N LEU A 105 -10.07 3.97 -6.22
CA LEU A 105 -10.92 4.20 -5.05
C LEU A 105 -12.07 5.17 -5.37
N SER A 106 -11.78 6.27 -6.06
CA SER A 106 -12.77 7.29 -6.43
C SER A 106 -13.89 6.73 -7.32
N LYS A 107 -13.62 5.69 -8.11
CA LYS A 107 -14.63 5.03 -8.95
C LYS A 107 -15.60 4.15 -8.16
N VAL A 108 -15.15 3.60 -7.03
CA VAL A 108 -15.94 2.68 -6.20
C VAL A 108 -16.76 3.43 -5.15
N LEU A 109 -16.26 4.59 -4.68
CA LEU A 109 -16.93 5.40 -3.65
C LEU A 109 -18.41 5.74 -3.91
N PRO A 110 -18.87 6.08 -5.13
CA PRO A 110 -20.27 6.46 -5.35
C PRO A 110 -21.28 5.33 -5.09
N GLU A 111 -20.88 4.08 -5.33
CA GLU A 111 -21.73 2.88 -5.23
C GLU A 111 -21.14 1.87 -4.23
N ILE A 112 -20.43 2.37 -3.22
CA ILE A 112 -19.69 1.52 -2.30
C ILE A 112 -20.65 0.62 -1.48
N SER A 113 -20.36 -0.67 -1.51
CA SER A 113 -21.14 -1.70 -0.82
C SER A 113 -20.40 -2.24 0.41
N PRO A 114 -21.07 -2.88 1.38
CA PRO A 114 -20.43 -3.44 2.58
C PRO A 114 -19.12 -4.23 2.37
N PRO A 115 -19.00 -5.13 1.37
CA PRO A 115 -17.73 -5.83 1.12
C PRO A 115 -16.57 -4.91 0.70
N ASP A 116 -16.86 -3.72 0.21
CA ASP A 116 -15.86 -2.75 -0.23
C ASP A 116 -15.42 -1.80 0.89
N TYR A 117 -16.10 -1.78 2.04
CA TYR A 117 -15.82 -0.83 3.12
C TYR A 117 -14.42 -1.01 3.71
N GLU A 118 -14.02 -2.24 4.01
CA GLU A 118 -12.70 -2.50 4.59
C GLU A 118 -11.56 -2.26 3.60
N PRO A 119 -11.60 -2.78 2.34
CA PRO A 119 -10.53 -2.48 1.40
C PRO A 119 -10.42 -0.99 1.08
N ALA A 120 -11.56 -0.29 0.96
CA ALA A 120 -11.58 1.16 0.77
C ALA A 120 -10.97 1.88 1.98
N PHE A 121 -11.35 1.49 3.20
CA PHE A 121 -10.81 2.08 4.43
C PHE A 121 -9.30 1.91 4.50
N VAL A 122 -8.79 0.69 4.31
CA VAL A 122 -7.35 0.42 4.32
C VAL A 122 -6.63 1.20 3.23
N SER A 123 -7.16 1.21 2.01
CA SER A 123 -6.57 1.97 0.90
C SER A 123 -6.49 3.45 1.24
N SER A 124 -7.53 4.03 1.84
CA SER A 124 -7.55 5.43 2.26
C SER A 124 -6.50 5.76 3.35
N ILE A 125 -6.26 4.85 4.29
CA ILE A 125 -5.20 4.98 5.30
C ILE A 125 -3.83 4.95 4.63
N ILE A 126 -3.57 3.98 3.75
CA ILE A 126 -2.28 3.87 3.04
C ILE A 126 -2.04 5.10 2.16
N ILE A 127 -3.07 5.61 1.47
CA ILE A 127 -3.03 6.83 0.67
C ILE A 127 -2.67 8.05 1.53
N MET A 128 -3.24 8.16 2.73
CA MET A 128 -2.93 9.22 3.68
C MET A 128 -1.48 9.11 4.18
N LEU A 129 -1.03 7.92 4.57
CA LEU A 129 0.35 7.67 4.99
C LEU A 129 1.37 7.97 3.88
N PHE A 130 1.04 7.61 2.63
CA PHE A 130 1.84 7.98 1.47
C PHE A 130 2.00 9.49 1.34
N ALA A 131 0.89 10.23 1.41
CA ALA A 131 0.90 11.68 1.26
C ALA A 131 1.79 12.31 2.34
N MET A 132 1.68 11.86 3.60
CA MET A 132 2.53 12.31 4.70
C MET A 132 4.01 11.94 4.50
N GLY A 133 4.32 10.67 4.19
CA GLY A 133 5.69 10.19 4.02
C GLY A 133 6.40 10.80 2.82
N SER A 134 5.70 11.03 1.72
CA SER A 134 6.27 11.64 0.51
C SER A 134 6.81 13.04 0.77
N ARG A 135 6.13 13.83 1.63
CA ARG A 135 6.58 15.18 2.01
C ARG A 135 7.93 15.13 2.71
N VAL A 136 8.17 14.14 3.57
CA VAL A 136 9.47 13.96 4.23
C VAL A 136 10.59 13.71 3.23
N LEU A 137 10.32 12.95 2.17
CA LEU A 137 11.32 12.69 1.14
C LEU A 137 11.53 13.87 0.17
N TYR A 138 10.49 14.67 -0.07
CA TYR A 138 10.60 15.92 -0.83
C TYR A 138 11.19 17.08 -0.01
N LEU A 139 11.12 17.02 1.32
CA LEU A 139 11.58 18.05 2.26
C LEU A 139 13.08 18.33 2.17
N GLU A 140 13.89 17.36 1.74
CA GLU A 140 15.31 17.60 1.45
C GLU A 140 15.54 18.72 0.41
N THR A 141 14.50 19.09 -0.35
CA THR A 141 14.60 20.08 -1.44
C THR A 141 13.92 21.42 -1.18
N ARG A 142 13.14 21.61 -0.10
CA ARG A 142 12.40 22.86 0.13
C ARG A 142 11.98 23.08 1.60
N PRO A 143 12.06 24.31 2.14
CA PRO A 143 11.47 24.64 3.44
C PRO A 143 9.94 24.48 3.39
N LEU A 144 9.39 23.80 4.40
CA LEU A 144 7.96 23.52 4.53
C LEU A 144 7.38 24.33 5.67
N ASP A 145 6.17 24.86 5.47
CA ASP A 145 5.40 25.48 6.53
C ASP A 145 4.78 24.37 7.40
N PRO A 146 5.14 24.22 8.68
CA PRO A 146 4.60 23.18 9.55
C PRO A 146 3.08 23.19 9.63
N LEU A 147 2.46 24.37 9.52
CA LEU A 147 1.00 24.52 9.63
C LEU A 147 0.31 23.97 8.38
N SER A 148 0.95 24.10 7.22
CA SER A 148 0.44 23.51 5.97
C SER A 148 0.36 21.99 6.04
N VAL A 149 1.35 21.34 6.69
CA VAL A 149 1.38 19.88 6.90
C VAL A 149 0.23 19.43 7.79
N VAL A 150 -0.01 20.15 8.89
CA VAL A 150 -1.09 19.83 9.82
C VAL A 150 -2.46 20.00 9.16
N LEU A 151 -2.65 21.07 8.38
CA LEU A 151 -3.89 21.31 7.66
C LEU A 151 -4.15 20.27 6.56
N GLU A 152 -3.11 19.85 5.82
CA GLU A 152 -3.19 18.78 4.83
C GLU A 152 -3.47 17.42 5.49
N ALA A 153 -2.81 17.09 6.60
CA ALA A 153 -3.11 15.88 7.36
C ALA A 153 -4.58 15.85 7.81
N ARG A 154 -5.10 16.99 8.30
CA ARG A 154 -6.51 17.13 8.68
C ARG A 154 -7.46 16.88 7.51
N THR A 155 -7.15 17.38 6.31
CA THR A 155 -8.03 17.16 5.15
C THR A 155 -8.00 15.70 4.70
N LEU A 156 -6.83 15.04 4.75
CA LEU A 156 -6.68 13.64 4.37
C LEU A 156 -7.41 12.67 5.31
N MET A 157 -7.53 13.02 6.60
CA MET A 157 -8.29 12.21 7.58
C MET A 157 -9.78 12.06 7.25
N SER A 158 -10.34 12.95 6.42
CA SER A 158 -11.77 12.91 6.06
C SER A 158 -12.17 11.60 5.37
N GLY A 159 -11.32 11.04 4.50
CA GLY A 159 -11.59 9.81 3.76
C GLY A 159 -11.68 8.58 4.68
N PRO A 160 -10.62 8.27 5.44
CA PRO A 160 -10.65 7.17 6.40
C PRO A 160 -11.77 7.31 7.44
N ALA A 161 -12.02 8.51 7.96
CA ALA A 161 -13.08 8.73 8.94
C ALA A 161 -14.47 8.42 8.37
N MET A 162 -14.75 8.85 7.13
CA MET A 162 -16.01 8.53 6.44
C MET A 162 -16.21 7.02 6.29
N LEU A 163 -15.17 6.28 5.88
CA LEU A 163 -15.24 4.84 5.64
C LEU A 163 -15.34 4.05 6.95
N LEU A 164 -14.64 4.48 8.00
CA LEU A 164 -14.78 3.88 9.33
C LEU A 164 -16.21 3.97 9.85
N SER A 165 -16.88 5.11 9.67
CA SER A 165 -18.29 5.25 10.05
C SER A 165 -19.18 4.24 9.32
N ARG A 166 -18.91 3.95 8.03
CA ARG A 166 -19.66 2.95 7.27
C ARG A 166 -19.44 1.52 7.78
N ILE A 167 -18.20 1.19 8.17
CA ILE A 167 -17.87 -0.11 8.78
C ILE A 167 -18.67 -0.30 10.09
N ILE A 168 -18.67 0.73 10.95
CA ILE A 168 -19.37 0.70 12.23
C ILE A 168 -20.90 0.60 12.03
N GLU A 169 -21.46 1.38 11.10
CA GLU A 169 -22.90 1.36 10.78
C GLU A 169 -23.36 -0.01 10.25
N ALA A 170 -22.52 -0.72 9.50
CA ALA A 170 -22.87 -1.98 8.87
C ALA A 170 -22.94 -3.17 9.85
N GLY A 171 -22.29 -3.08 11.02
CA GLY A 171 -22.31 -4.12 12.04
C GLY A 171 -21.81 -5.50 11.57
N VAL A 172 -20.94 -5.53 10.56
CA VAL A 172 -20.37 -6.76 9.97
C VAL A 172 -19.18 -7.22 10.82
N ASP A 173 -18.98 -8.55 10.94
CA ASP A 173 -17.74 -9.14 11.47
C ASP A 173 -16.55 -8.63 10.65
N SER A 174 -15.82 -7.66 11.20
CA SER A 174 -14.76 -6.96 10.47
C SER A 174 -13.48 -7.79 10.47
N GLN A 175 -12.86 -7.97 9.29
CA GLN A 175 -11.52 -8.51 9.18
C GLN A 175 -10.45 -7.59 9.78
N LEU A 176 -10.82 -6.36 10.16
CA LEU A 176 -9.96 -5.35 10.79
C LEU A 176 -10.20 -5.24 12.30
N ASP A 177 -10.90 -6.20 12.91
CA ASP A 177 -11.07 -6.21 14.36
C ASP A 177 -9.71 -6.31 15.07
N GLY A 178 -9.44 -5.41 16.02
CA GLY A 178 -8.12 -5.28 16.64
C GLY A 178 -7.02 -4.72 15.73
N TRP A 179 -7.37 -4.04 14.64
CA TRP A 179 -6.40 -3.36 13.75
C TRP A 179 -5.49 -2.36 14.47
N LEU A 180 -6.06 -1.59 15.39
CA LEU A 180 -5.30 -0.74 16.31
C LEU A 180 -4.92 -1.59 17.52
N CYS A 181 -3.64 -1.88 17.67
CA CYS A 181 -3.12 -2.47 18.89
C CYS A 181 -3.23 -1.42 20.00
N ALA A 182 -4.22 -1.58 20.89
CA ALA A 182 -4.23 -0.83 22.13
C ALA A 182 -2.90 -1.14 22.88
N PRO A 183 -2.19 -0.14 23.42
CA PRO A 183 -0.86 -0.31 24.03
C PRO A 183 -0.81 -1.24 25.26
N ASN A 184 -1.90 -1.93 25.61
CA ASN A 184 -1.99 -2.83 26.76
C ASN A 184 -2.18 -4.30 26.38
N THR A 185 -1.60 -4.75 25.27
CA THR A 185 -1.30 -6.18 25.12
C THR A 185 0.17 -6.32 24.81
N GLN A 186 0.96 -6.26 25.88
CA GLN A 186 2.31 -6.81 25.88
C GLN A 186 2.15 -8.26 25.43
N GLU A 187 2.58 -8.57 24.20
CA GLU A 187 2.72 -9.95 23.76
C GLU A 187 3.61 -10.63 24.80
N THR A 188 2.98 -11.44 25.65
CA THR A 188 3.68 -12.35 26.53
C THR A 188 4.24 -13.40 25.60
N PHE A 189 5.48 -13.20 25.15
CA PHE A 189 6.29 -14.31 24.70
C PHE A 189 6.34 -15.27 25.88
N GLU A 190 5.52 -16.32 25.82
CA GLU A 190 5.56 -17.45 26.73
C GLU A 190 7.00 -17.95 26.72
N THR A 191 7.74 -17.51 27.72
CA THR A 191 9.05 -18.05 28.03
C THR A 191 8.72 -19.43 28.56
N MET A 192 9.04 -20.46 27.78
CA MET A 192 8.95 -21.85 28.20
C MET A 192 9.55 -21.95 29.61
N GLU A 193 8.67 -22.20 30.57
CA GLU A 193 8.97 -22.35 31.98
C GLU A 193 9.82 -23.62 32.13
N ASN A 194 11.14 -23.44 32.19
CA ASN A 194 12.07 -24.43 32.68
C ASN A 194 11.98 -24.46 34.21
N ASP A 195 10.96 -25.13 34.73
CA ASP A 195 11.01 -25.80 36.02
C ASP A 195 11.21 -27.30 35.70
N GLU A 196 12.14 -28.05 36.30
CA GLU A 196 12.34 -28.17 37.73
C GLU A 196 13.68 -28.89 37.98
N TYR A 197 14.68 -28.18 38.54
CA TYR A 197 15.84 -28.83 39.17
C TYR A 197 15.39 -29.38 40.52
N GLY A 198 15.01 -30.66 40.56
CA GLY A 198 14.73 -31.40 41.78
C GLY A 198 15.46 -32.73 41.80
N TYR A 199 16.71 -32.75 42.29
CA TYR A 199 17.35 -34.00 42.72
C TYR A 199 16.94 -34.29 44.17
N PRO A 200 16.30 -35.42 44.48
CA PRO A 200 16.16 -35.85 45.85
C PRO A 200 17.45 -36.56 46.30
N SER A 201 17.90 -36.20 47.48
CA SER A 201 18.94 -36.92 48.23
C SER A 201 18.34 -38.20 48.80
N PHE A 202 18.92 -39.36 48.48
CA PHE A 202 19.35 -40.46 49.37
C PHE A 202 19.71 -41.69 48.54
#